data_AF-A0A1L1PLS3-F1
#
_entry.id   AF-A0A1L1PLS3-F1
#
_cell.length_a   1.000
_cell.length_b   1.000
_cell.length_c   1.000
_cell.angle_alpha   90.00
_cell.angle_beta   90.00
_cell.angle_gamma   90.00
#
_symmetry.space_group_name_H-M   'P 1'
#
loop_
_entity.id
_entity.type
_entity.pdbx_description
1 polymer ?
#
loop_
_entity_poly.entity_id
_entity_poly.type
_entity_poly.pdbx_seq_one_letter_code
_entity_poly.pdbx_strand_id
1 'polypeptide(L)' 'MYCICSNRSFDDILSQQRADPLPLDEMITSYTSCTSGCGSCIKALLAEAEISGLDPIAVSKLSVQEA' A
#
# COMPACT_ATOMS: atom_id res chain seq x y z
N MET A 1 0.44 15.89 -3.82
CA MET A 1 -0.48 15.35 -2.81
C MET A 1 -1.25 14.23 -3.47
N TYR A 2 -1.03 12.97 -3.06
CA TYR A 2 -1.57 11.80 -3.76
C TYR A 2 -2.86 11.29 -3.11
N CYS A 3 -2.88 11.21 -1.79
CA CYS A 3 -4.10 10.99 -1.02
C CYS A 3 -4.55 12.30 -0.36
N ILE A 4 -5.76 12.76 -0.67
CA ILE A 4 -6.33 13.93 0.01
C ILE A 4 -6.65 13.65 1.48
N CYS A 5 -6.93 12.38 1.82
CA CYS A 5 -7.33 11.97 3.17
C CYS A 5 -6.15 11.88 4.15
N SER A 6 -4.96 11.48 3.70
CA SER A 6 -3.77 11.38 4.56
C SER A 6 -2.70 12.44 4.29
N ASN A 7 -2.87 13.28 3.28
CA ASN A 7 -1.86 14.24 2.80
C ASN A 7 -0.50 13.58 2.47
N ARG A 8 -0.47 12.25 2.27
CA ARG A 8 0.77 11.55 1.93
C ARG A 8 1.04 11.62 0.43
N SER A 9 2.33 11.69 0.11
CA SER A 9 2.83 11.51 -1.24
C SER A 9 2.85 10.02 -1.60
N PHE A 10 2.99 9.72 -2.88
CA PHE A 10 3.04 8.35 -3.34
C PHE A 10 4.38 7.67 -2.99
N ASP A 11 5.46 8.42 -3.16
CA ASP A 11 6.82 7.98 -2.86
C ASP A 11 6.98 7.61 -1.37
N ASP A 12 6.36 8.36 -0.46
CA ASP A 12 6.40 8.04 0.97
C ASP A 12 5.76 6.68 1.28
N ILE A 13 4.66 6.36 0.58
CA ILE A 13 3.92 5.11 0.76
C ILE A 13 4.76 3.94 0.26
N LEU A 14 5.30 4.06 -0.95
CA LEU A 14 6.14 3.01 -1.55
C LEU A 14 7.47 2.83 -0.80
N SER A 15 8.07 3.92 -0.32
CA SER A 15 9.29 3.87 0.49
C SER A 15 9.06 3.13 1.80
N GLN A 16 7.93 3.37 2.48
CA GLN A 16 7.57 2.64 3.69
C GLN A 16 7.22 1.18 3.40
N GLN A 17 6.45 0.90 2.35
CA GLN A 17 6.14 -0.47 1.94
C GLN A 17 7.38 -1.29 1.55
N ARG A 18 8.44 -0.65 1.06
CA ARG A 18 9.76 -1.28 0.83
C ARG A 18 10.50 -1.58 2.11
N ALA A 19 10.41 -0.70 3.10
CA ALA A 19 11.11 -0.82 4.38
C ALA A 19 10.40 -1.80 5.33
N ASP A 20 9.07 -1.83 5.30
CA ASP A 20 8.19 -2.64 6.13
C ASP A 20 6.98 -3.10 5.30
N PRO A 21 7.05 -4.30 4.67
CA PRO A 21 6.02 -4.76 3.76
C PRO A 21 4.73 -5.14 4.51
N LEU A 22 3.69 -4.34 4.34
CA LEU A 22 2.37 -4.61 4.91
C LEU A 22 1.46 -5.37 3.92
N PRO A 23 0.54 -6.22 4.41
CA PRO A 23 -0.56 -6.75 3.60
C PRO A 23 -1.40 -5.63 2.99
N LEU A 24 -2.12 -5.92 1.91
CA LEU A 24 -2.85 -4.90 1.14
C LEU A 24 -3.78 -4.02 1.99
N ASP A 25 -4.63 -4.65 2.80
CA ASP A 25 -5.59 -3.93 3.64
C ASP A 25 -4.90 -3.07 4.70
N GLU A 26 -3.78 -3.54 5.26
CA GLU A 26 -3.00 -2.78 6.24
C GLU A 26 -2.24 -1.63 5.59
N MET A 27 -1.64 -1.84 4.41
CA MET A 27 -0.99 -0.79 3.63
C MET A 27 -1.98 0.34 3.31
N ILE A 28 -3.18 -0.01 2.82
CA ILE A 28 -4.23 0.97 2.52
C ILE A 28 -4.62 1.69 3.81
N THR A 29 -4.93 0.96 4.89
CA THR A 29 -5.40 1.54 6.14
C THR A 29 -4.37 2.46 6.78
N SER A 30 -3.12 1.99 6.92
CA SER A 30 -2.03 2.72 7.59
C SER A 30 -1.58 3.95 6.82
N TYR A 31 -1.52 3.89 5.49
CA TYR A 31 -0.90 4.97 4.71
C TYR A 31 -1.89 5.95 4.08
N THR A 32 -3.11 5.50 3.79
CA THR A 32 -4.12 6.36 3.18
C THR A 32 -5.15 6.86 4.19
N SER A 33 -5.27 6.19 5.34
CA SER A 33 -6.37 6.38 6.30
C SER A 33 -7.76 6.35 5.62
N CYS A 34 -7.86 5.72 4.44
CA CYS A 34 -9.07 5.69 3.61
C CYS A 34 -10.02 4.54 3.96
N THR A 35 -9.89 3.88 5.11
CA THR A 35 -10.87 2.86 5.56
C THR A 35 -12.31 3.37 5.54
N SER A 36 -12.51 4.68 5.73
CA SER A 36 -13.76 5.41 5.53
C SER A 36 -13.62 6.65 4.62
N GLY A 37 -12.49 6.77 3.92
CA GLY A 37 -12.15 7.91 3.07
C GLY A 37 -12.68 7.79 1.63
N CYS A 38 -12.35 8.77 0.79
CA CYS A 38 -12.91 8.86 -0.58
C CYS A 38 -12.44 7.76 -1.56
N GLY A 39 -11.42 6.97 -1.20
CA GLY A 39 -10.94 5.83 -1.99
C GLY A 39 -10.27 6.18 -3.33
N SER A 40 -10.21 7.45 -3.73
CA SER A 40 -9.75 7.89 -5.05
C SER A 40 -8.29 7.52 -5.34
N CYS A 41 -7.46 7.45 -4.30
CA CYS A 41 -6.04 7.12 -4.38
C CYS A 41 -5.74 5.61 -4.42
N ILE A 42 -6.73 4.73 -4.18
CA ILE A 42 -6.48 3.28 -4.02
C ILE A 42 -6.11 2.64 -5.36
N LYS A 43 -6.85 2.94 -6.43
CA LYS A 43 -6.67 2.28 -7.74
C LYS A 43 -5.28 2.54 -8.33
N ALA A 44 -4.81 3.78 -8.29
CA ALA A 44 -3.48 4.11 -8.79
C ALA A 44 -2.38 3.56 -7.85
N LEU A 45 -2.64 3.41 -6.54
CA LEU A 45 -1.69 2.85 -5.57
C LEU A 45 -1.43 1.36 -5.83
N LEU A 46 -2.50 0.62 -6.12
CA LEU A 46 -2.40 -0.77 -6.53
C LEU A 46 -1.60 -0.93 -7.83
N ALA A 47 -1.88 -0.10 -8.83
CA ALA A 47 -1.18 -0.16 -10.11
C ALA A 47 0.33 0.07 -9.97
N GLU A 48 0.74 1.06 -9.16
CA GLU A 48 2.17 1.32 -8.97
C GLU A 48 2.85 0.29 -8.08
N ALA A 49 2.17 -0.23 -7.07
CA ALA A 49 2.70 -1.30 -6.23
C ALA A 49 3.00 -2.55 -7.07
N GLU A 50 2.12 -2.89 -8.01
CA GLU A 50 2.32 -3.96 -8.99
C GLU A 50 3.55 -3.69 -9.88
N ILE A 51 3.64 -2.50 -10.48
CA ILE A 51 4.78 -2.09 -11.32
C ILE A 51 6.11 -2.12 -10.54
N SER A 52 6.06 -1.75 -9.26
CA SER A 52 7.22 -1.71 -8.36
C SER A 52 7.62 -3.08 -7.79
N GLY A 53 6.88 -4.15 -8.09
CA GLY A 53 7.10 -5.48 -7.53
C GLY A 53 6.81 -5.56 -6.02
N LEU A 54 6.05 -4.60 -5.48
CA LEU A 54 5.63 -4.51 -4.09
C LEU A 54 4.21 -5.02 -3.91
N ASP A 55 3.79 -5.94 -4.79
CA ASP A 55 2.42 -6.44 -4.84
C ASP A 55 1.95 -6.85 -3.43
N PRO A 56 1.05 -6.07 -2.81
CA PRO A 56 0.60 -6.34 -1.45
C PRO A 56 -0.25 -7.64 -1.39
N ILE A 57 -0.70 -8.16 -2.53
CA ILE A 57 -1.34 -9.48 -2.66
C ILE A 57 -0.29 -10.60 -2.55
N ALA A 58 0.94 -10.35 -3.00
CA ALA A 58 2.06 -11.29 -2.88
C ALA A 58 2.66 -11.34 -1.46
N VAL A 59 2.61 -10.24 -0.69
CA VAL A 59 3.03 -10.23 0.72
C VAL A 59 2.18 -11.20 1.56
N SER A 60 0.88 -11.30 1.28
CA SER A 60 0.01 -12.34 1.90
C SER A 60 0.43 -13.77 1.56
N LYS A 61 1.24 -14.00 0.52
CA LYS A 61 1.81 -15.31 0.17
C LYS A 61 3.22 -15.53 0.72
N LEU A 62 3.97 -14.48 1.08
CA LEU A 62 5.30 -14.63 1.67
C LEU A 62 5.29 -14.98 3.16
N SER A 63 4.18 -14.73 3.87
CA SER A 63 4.01 -15.18 5.27
C SER A 63 3.65 -16.68 5.40
N VAL A 64 3.67 -17.43 4.30
CA VAL A 64 3.50 -18.90 4.29
C VAL A 64 4.67 -19.56 3.56
N GLN A 65 5.90 -19.27 4.01
CA GLN A 65 7.03 -20.18 3.82
C GLN A 65 7.87 -20.18 5.11
N GLU A 66 7.29 -20.73 6.18
CA GLU A 66 8.06 -21.41 7.22
C GLU A 66 8.23 -22.89 6.80
N ALA A 67 9.46 -23.28 6.49
CA ALA A 67 10.08 -24.59 6.82
C ALA A 67 11.52 -24.63 6.31
#